data_AF-A0A7Y3ER80-F1
#
_entry.id   AF-A0A7Y3ER80-F1
#
_cell.length_a   1.000
_cell.length_b   1.000
_cell.length_c   1.000
_cell.angle_alpha   90.00
_cell.angle_beta   90.00
_cell.angle_gamma   90.00
#
_symmetry.space_group_name_H-M   'P 1'
#
loop_
_entity.id
_entity.type
_entity.pdbx_description
1 polymer ?
#
loop_
_entity_poly.entity_id
_entity_poly.type
_entity_poly.pdbx_seq_one_letter_code
_entity_poly.pdbx_strand_id
1 'polypeptide(L)'
;MRKIKTPSYLTILLIMLLTKIGFGQCPAMGDIIISEIMQNPNAVNDSNGEWFELYNTSGSVIDIEGWEISDAGSNSHIISNNAPLNIQAGSYLVLGKNGDMTTNGGVFLDYEYSGITLGNSDDEIILTCDPNGIPIEIDRVEYDGGPDFPDPNGASMCLDPTKLNSLDNDTGSHWCASISPFGLGDLGTPGNPNDICLLPELSINDVIGNEGNSGTTIFTFTASINTTLNNALTFNVSTMDGSASVSDNDYVGLDSVPVTIIAGELTTTIDIIINGDIIDEVDESFTIELSNVPSGVSILDGSGTATIINDDTTCPSMWILGGTVNGTADYETSGSIISDQIIESAATVDYDAASEIILNPSFEVKAGSVFEAFIDGCNNGGGGSN
;
A
#
# COMPACT_ATOMS: atom_id res chain seq x y z
N MET A 1 -57.09 -35.12 62.07
CA MET A 1 -55.91 -34.69 62.86
C MET A 1 -54.67 -34.89 62.02
N ARG A 2 -53.80 -33.87 61.91
CA ARG A 2 -52.31 -33.92 61.77
C ARG A 2 -51.71 -35.23 61.20
N LYS A 3 -50.87 -35.26 60.15
CA LYS A 3 -49.73 -34.40 59.81
C LYS A 3 -49.23 -34.73 58.39
N ILE A 4 -48.71 -33.69 57.76
CA ILE A 4 -47.81 -33.56 56.61
C ILE A 4 -46.89 -34.77 56.35
N LYS A 5 -46.87 -35.25 55.10
CA LYS A 5 -45.72 -35.88 54.44
C LYS A 5 -45.50 -35.18 53.10
N THR A 6 -44.36 -34.51 52.96
CA THR A 6 -43.84 -33.92 51.72
C THR A 6 -43.53 -34.98 50.67
N PRO A 7 -43.83 -34.78 49.38
CA PRO A 7 -43.14 -35.49 48.31
C PRO A 7 -41.89 -34.71 47.90
N SER A 8 -40.81 -35.48 47.74
CA SER A 8 -39.47 -35.06 47.37
C SER A 8 -39.40 -34.51 45.94
N TYR A 9 -38.48 -33.58 45.73
CA TYR A 9 -38.07 -33.09 44.42
C TYR A 9 -37.69 -34.25 43.49
N LEU A 10 -38.32 -34.25 42.32
CA LEU A 10 -38.00 -35.08 41.18
C LEU A 10 -36.69 -34.56 40.56
N THR A 11 -35.55 -35.13 40.95
CA THR A 11 -34.30 -35.01 40.17
C THR A 11 -34.31 -36.10 39.11
N ILE A 12 -34.69 -35.74 37.88
CA ILE A 12 -34.35 -36.52 36.68
C ILE A 12 -32.84 -36.33 36.49
N LEU A 13 -32.06 -37.28 37.00
CA LEU A 13 -30.66 -37.42 36.61
C LEU A 13 -30.67 -38.15 35.26
N LEU A 14 -30.76 -37.39 34.17
CA LEU A 14 -30.44 -37.88 32.84
C LEU A 14 -28.93 -38.12 32.82
N ILE A 15 -28.49 -39.30 33.25
CA ILE A 15 -27.18 -39.81 32.88
C ILE A 15 -27.26 -40.07 31.38
N MET A 16 -26.96 -39.05 30.58
CA MET A 16 -26.41 -39.29 29.25
C MET A 16 -25.12 -40.06 29.50
N LEU A 17 -25.21 -41.38 29.39
CA LEU A 17 -24.06 -42.21 29.14
C LEU A 17 -23.60 -41.87 27.71
N LEU A 18 -22.93 -40.72 27.57
CA LEU A 18 -21.99 -40.51 26.48
C LEU A 18 -20.88 -41.51 26.75
N THR A 19 -21.03 -42.72 26.23
CA THR A 19 -19.89 -43.52 25.84
C THR A 19 -19.03 -42.64 24.94
N LYS A 20 -18.02 -41.98 25.53
CA LYS A 20 -16.83 -41.55 24.82
C LYS A 20 -16.22 -42.80 24.20
N ILE A 21 -16.71 -43.15 23.02
CA ILE A 21 -15.88 -43.81 22.02
C ILE A 21 -15.53 -42.66 21.09
N GLY A 22 -14.51 -41.89 21.48
CA GLY A 22 -13.89 -40.93 20.58
C GLY A 22 -13.08 -41.74 19.58
N PHE A 23 -13.74 -42.23 18.54
CA PHE A 23 -13.05 -42.50 17.29
C PHE A 23 -12.57 -41.14 16.78
N GLY A 24 -11.29 -41.05 16.41
CA GLY A 24 -10.70 -39.81 15.89
C GLY A 24 -11.61 -39.28 14.79
N GLN A 25 -12.05 -38.03 14.91
CA GLN A 25 -12.75 -37.38 13.81
C GLN A 25 -11.69 -36.57 13.09
N CYS A 26 -11.71 -36.58 11.76
CA CYS A 26 -10.91 -35.63 11.00
C CYS A 26 -11.31 -34.20 11.39
N PRO A 27 -10.34 -33.27 11.40
CA PRO A 27 -10.63 -31.87 11.63
C PRO A 27 -11.48 -31.30 10.47
N ALA A 28 -12.01 -30.10 10.66
CA ALA A 28 -12.76 -29.43 9.60
C ALA A 28 -11.81 -28.99 8.47
N MET A 29 -12.34 -28.85 7.25
CA MET A 29 -11.55 -28.27 6.15
C MET A 29 -11.04 -26.89 6.55
N GLY A 30 -9.75 -26.64 6.29
CA GLY A 30 -9.06 -25.40 6.67
C GLY A 30 -8.55 -25.35 8.11
N ASP A 31 -8.82 -26.35 8.97
CA ASP A 31 -8.20 -26.44 10.29
C ASP A 31 -6.69 -26.73 10.20
N ILE A 32 -6.28 -27.48 9.17
CA ILE A 32 -4.88 -27.69 8.75
C ILE A 32 -4.75 -27.16 7.33
N ILE A 33 -3.69 -26.39 7.08
CA ILE A 33 -3.38 -25.79 5.78
C ILE A 33 -1.91 -26.06 5.44
N ILE A 34 -1.60 -26.43 4.20
CA ILE A 34 -0.25 -26.45 3.65
C ILE A 34 0.18 -24.99 3.46
N SER A 35 1.12 -24.53 4.28
CA SER A 35 1.52 -23.12 4.36
C SER A 35 2.76 -22.80 3.54
N GLU A 36 3.68 -23.74 3.40
CA GLU A 36 4.97 -23.47 2.79
C GLU A 36 5.51 -24.74 2.11
N ILE A 37 6.15 -24.58 0.95
CA ILE A 37 6.66 -25.69 0.12
C ILE A 37 8.05 -25.34 -0.38
N MET A 38 9.05 -26.15 -0.06
CA MET A 38 10.39 -26.12 -0.65
C MET A 38 10.52 -27.26 -1.66
N GLN A 39 10.18 -26.98 -2.91
CA GLN A 39 10.20 -27.94 -4.02
C GLN A 39 11.55 -27.96 -4.77
N ASN A 40 12.35 -26.90 -4.66
CA ASN A 40 13.57 -26.74 -5.46
C ASN A 40 14.72 -26.11 -4.64
N PRO A 41 15.27 -26.83 -3.64
CA PRO A 41 16.38 -26.36 -2.83
C PRO A 41 17.65 -26.14 -3.68
N ASN A 42 18.43 -25.11 -3.36
CA ASN A 42 19.69 -24.82 -4.06
C ASN A 42 20.91 -25.14 -3.20
N ALA A 43 20.79 -25.05 -1.87
CA ALA A 43 21.89 -25.33 -0.95
C ALA A 43 22.27 -26.83 -0.91
N VAL A 44 21.29 -27.71 -1.14
CA VAL A 44 21.44 -29.16 -1.21
C VAL A 44 20.56 -29.72 -2.33
N ASN A 45 20.73 -31.00 -2.69
CA ASN A 45 19.87 -31.61 -3.69
C ASN A 45 18.47 -31.92 -3.15
N ASP A 46 17.54 -32.03 -4.09
CA ASP A 46 16.12 -32.37 -3.96
C ASP A 46 15.87 -33.58 -3.03
N SER A 47 16.66 -34.65 -3.17
CA SER A 47 16.52 -35.84 -2.32
C SER A 47 16.80 -35.61 -0.83
N ASN A 48 17.42 -34.48 -0.47
CA ASN A 48 17.71 -34.10 0.91
C ASN A 48 16.98 -32.83 1.36
N GLY A 49 16.77 -31.86 0.47
CA GLY A 49 16.34 -30.51 0.84
C GLY A 49 14.86 -30.20 0.61
N GLU A 50 14.08 -31.11 0.03
CA GLU A 50 12.65 -30.91 -0.12
C GLU A 50 11.90 -31.07 1.21
N TRP A 51 10.98 -30.16 1.45
CA TRP A 51 10.07 -30.18 2.60
C TRP A 51 8.81 -29.36 2.29
N PHE A 52 7.77 -29.58 3.09
CA PHE A 52 6.59 -28.73 3.14
C PHE A 52 6.14 -28.55 4.58
N GLU A 53 5.31 -27.55 4.81
CA GLU A 53 4.86 -27.15 6.14
C GLU A 53 3.34 -27.16 6.22
N LEU A 54 2.85 -27.58 7.38
CA LEU A 54 1.46 -27.51 7.78
C LEU A 54 1.26 -26.46 8.87
N TYR A 55 0.21 -25.66 8.77
CA TYR A 55 -0.25 -24.74 9.79
C TYR A 55 -1.61 -25.17 10.36
N ASN A 56 -1.73 -25.19 11.69
CA ASN A 56 -3.00 -25.44 12.37
C ASN A 56 -3.72 -24.12 12.68
N THR A 57 -4.77 -23.80 11.91
CA THR A 57 -5.59 -22.59 12.09
C THR A 57 -6.57 -22.70 13.26
N SER A 58 -6.82 -23.92 13.75
CA SER A 58 -7.83 -24.18 14.75
C SER A 58 -7.41 -23.73 16.15
N GLY A 59 -8.38 -23.67 17.06
CA GLY A 59 -8.14 -23.40 18.49
C GLY A 59 -7.74 -24.62 19.32
N SER A 60 -7.47 -25.77 18.69
CA SER A 60 -7.19 -27.04 19.36
C SER A 60 -5.96 -27.75 18.81
N VAL A 61 -5.36 -28.62 19.62
CA VAL A 61 -4.32 -29.54 19.14
C VAL A 61 -4.93 -30.54 18.14
N ILE A 62 -4.22 -30.77 17.03
CA ILE A 62 -4.60 -31.75 16.01
C ILE A 62 -3.49 -32.80 15.93
N ASP A 63 -3.85 -34.07 16.05
CA ASP A 63 -2.95 -35.21 15.87
C ASP A 63 -3.08 -35.71 14.43
N ILE A 64 -1.96 -35.72 13.71
CA ILE A 64 -1.89 -36.16 12.31
C ILE A 64 -1.26 -37.56 12.16
N GLU A 65 -1.02 -38.28 13.27
CA GLU A 65 -0.56 -39.67 13.20
C GLU A 65 -1.55 -40.53 12.41
N GLY A 66 -1.04 -41.30 11.45
CA GLY A 66 -1.82 -42.17 10.57
C GLY A 66 -2.48 -41.46 9.38
N TRP A 67 -2.27 -40.15 9.19
CA TRP A 67 -2.69 -39.46 7.98
C TRP A 67 -1.81 -39.86 6.79
N GLU A 68 -2.30 -39.66 5.58
CA GLU A 68 -1.60 -39.94 4.34
C GLU A 68 -1.21 -38.64 3.63
N ILE A 69 0.04 -38.58 3.17
CA ILE A 69 0.57 -37.59 2.24
C ILE A 69 0.64 -38.27 0.88
N SER A 70 0.16 -37.64 -0.18
CA SER A 70 0.24 -38.20 -1.55
C SER A 70 0.50 -37.13 -2.60
N ASP A 71 1.22 -37.49 -3.67
CA ASP A 71 1.12 -36.81 -4.97
C ASP A 71 -0.03 -37.44 -5.76
N ALA A 72 -0.70 -36.74 -6.67
CA ALA A 72 -1.92 -37.25 -7.32
C ALA A 72 -1.67 -38.51 -8.21
N GLY A 73 -0.43 -38.99 -8.28
CA GLY A 73 -0.01 -40.24 -8.88
C GLY A 73 -0.17 -41.47 -7.97
N SER A 74 0.88 -42.30 -7.92
CA SER A 74 0.86 -43.61 -7.21
C SER A 74 1.68 -43.59 -5.92
N ASN A 75 2.25 -42.43 -5.60
CA ASN A 75 3.21 -42.26 -4.54
C ASN A 75 2.49 -41.70 -3.32
N SER A 76 2.48 -42.47 -2.23
CA SER A 76 1.91 -42.04 -0.96
C SER A 76 2.82 -42.42 0.21
N HIS A 77 2.68 -41.68 1.31
CA HIS A 77 3.36 -41.92 2.57
C HIS A 77 2.37 -41.77 3.72
N ILE A 78 2.25 -42.83 4.52
CA ILE A 78 1.47 -42.79 5.75
C ILE A 78 2.36 -42.24 6.86
N ILE A 79 1.88 -41.20 7.54
CA ILE A 79 2.52 -40.64 8.73
C ILE A 79 2.47 -41.70 9.84
N SER A 80 3.65 -42.17 10.25
CA SER A 80 3.79 -43.18 11.29
C SER A 80 4.98 -42.89 12.19
N ASN A 81 4.72 -42.14 13.26
CA ASN A 81 5.69 -41.74 14.28
C ASN A 81 5.68 -42.68 15.51
N ASN A 82 4.85 -43.73 15.51
CA ASN A 82 4.64 -44.64 16.64
C ASN A 82 4.16 -43.93 17.93
N ALA A 83 3.71 -42.68 17.80
CA ALA A 83 3.19 -41.80 18.84
C ALA A 83 2.40 -40.67 18.16
N PRO A 84 1.49 -39.99 18.88
CA PRO A 84 0.81 -38.81 18.35
C PRO A 84 1.79 -37.78 17.77
N LEU A 85 1.53 -37.33 16.54
CA LEU A 85 2.26 -36.25 15.90
C LEU A 85 1.36 -35.00 15.95
N ASN A 86 1.55 -34.21 17.00
CA ASN A 86 0.63 -33.13 17.36
C ASN A 86 1.06 -31.78 16.79
N ILE A 87 0.16 -31.12 16.06
CA ILE A 87 0.27 -29.70 15.72
C ILE A 87 -0.52 -28.90 16.76
N GLN A 88 0.16 -28.06 17.55
CA GLN A 88 -0.52 -27.19 18.52
C GLN A 88 -1.39 -26.15 17.79
N ALA A 89 -2.41 -25.62 18.48
CA ALA A 89 -3.25 -24.55 17.96
C ALA A 89 -2.40 -23.33 17.56
N GLY A 90 -2.56 -22.82 16.33
CA GLY A 90 -1.81 -21.69 15.80
C GLY A 90 -0.31 -21.95 15.66
N SER A 91 0.09 -23.21 15.44
CA SER A 91 1.50 -23.61 15.29
C SER A 91 1.73 -24.35 13.96
N TYR A 92 3.00 -24.46 13.60
CA TYR A 92 3.48 -25.08 12.37
C TYR A 92 4.04 -26.46 12.63
N LEU A 93 4.09 -27.30 11.59
CA LEU A 93 4.75 -28.59 11.58
C LEU A 93 5.43 -28.80 10.23
N VAL A 94 6.73 -29.07 10.25
CA VAL A 94 7.56 -29.22 9.04
C VAL A 94 7.81 -30.69 8.73
N LEU A 95 7.46 -31.12 7.51
CA LEU A 95 7.67 -32.48 7.01
C LEU A 95 8.66 -32.45 5.84
N GLY A 96 9.65 -33.35 5.81
CA GLY A 96 10.68 -33.35 4.75
C GLY A 96 11.32 -34.71 4.50
N LYS A 97 12.18 -34.81 3.49
CA LYS A 97 12.78 -36.09 3.05
C LYS A 97 13.96 -36.58 3.86
N ASN A 98 14.62 -35.70 4.61
CA ASN A 98 15.83 -36.02 5.36
C ASN A 98 15.89 -35.21 6.66
N GLY A 99 15.82 -35.89 7.81
CA GLY A 99 15.89 -35.30 9.14
C GLY A 99 17.32 -34.99 9.63
N ASP A 100 18.36 -35.38 8.89
CA ASP A 100 19.74 -35.01 9.22
C ASP A 100 20.04 -33.58 8.77
N MET A 101 19.94 -32.66 9.73
CA MET A 101 20.23 -31.23 9.58
C MET A 101 21.59 -30.91 8.95
N THR A 102 22.56 -31.83 9.00
CA THR A 102 23.88 -31.62 8.39
C THR A 102 23.89 -31.85 6.87
N THR A 103 22.85 -32.49 6.34
CA THR A 103 22.75 -32.88 4.93
C THR A 103 21.48 -32.39 4.24
N ASN A 104 20.46 -31.97 4.98
CA ASN A 104 19.18 -31.49 4.45
C ASN A 104 19.13 -29.97 4.18
N GLY A 105 20.27 -29.27 4.24
CA GLY A 105 20.31 -27.81 4.09
C GLY A 105 20.12 -27.03 5.39
N GLY A 106 20.01 -27.70 6.53
CA GLY A 106 19.89 -27.08 7.85
C GLY A 106 18.45 -26.83 8.31
N VAL A 107 17.47 -27.48 7.67
CA VAL A 107 16.06 -27.42 8.09
C VAL A 107 15.80 -28.34 9.28
N PHE A 108 15.09 -27.84 10.30
CA PHE A 108 14.59 -28.67 11.38
C PHE A 108 13.26 -29.29 10.96
N LEU A 109 13.17 -30.62 10.91
CA LEU A 109 11.94 -31.33 10.58
C LEU A 109 11.28 -31.87 11.84
N ASP A 110 9.96 -31.73 11.92
CA ASP A 110 9.14 -32.43 12.90
C ASP A 110 8.87 -33.89 12.49
N TYR A 111 8.86 -34.15 11.18
CA TYR A 111 8.67 -35.49 10.63
C TYR A 111 9.45 -35.73 9.32
N GLU A 112 10.11 -36.89 9.23
CA GLU A 112 10.76 -37.34 8.00
C GLU A 112 9.82 -38.26 7.22
N TYR A 113 9.49 -37.91 5.98
CA TYR A 113 8.71 -38.75 5.06
C TYR A 113 9.59 -39.43 4.02
N SER A 114 9.03 -40.44 3.35
CA SER A 114 9.71 -41.18 2.28
C SER A 114 8.73 -41.54 1.17
N GLY A 115 9.22 -41.87 -0.03
CA GLY A 115 8.36 -42.35 -1.12
C GLY A 115 7.57 -41.28 -1.88
N ILE A 116 7.54 -40.04 -1.36
CA ILE A 116 7.07 -38.83 -2.04
C ILE A 116 8.26 -38.03 -2.56
N THR A 117 8.10 -37.39 -3.71
CA THR A 117 9.02 -36.38 -4.25
C THR A 117 8.18 -35.17 -4.64
N LEU A 118 8.70 -33.98 -4.41
CA LEU A 118 8.12 -32.72 -4.86
C LEU A 118 8.79 -32.35 -6.19
N GLY A 119 8.02 -32.28 -7.27
CA GLY A 119 8.49 -31.81 -8.57
C GLY A 119 8.95 -30.36 -8.52
N ASN A 120 10.10 -30.05 -9.12
CA ASN A 120 10.61 -28.67 -9.06
C ASN A 120 9.74 -27.67 -9.82
N SER A 121 8.94 -28.14 -10.80
CA SER A 121 8.06 -27.28 -11.61
C SER A 121 6.61 -27.45 -11.15
N ASP A 122 5.97 -28.56 -11.52
CA ASP A 122 4.59 -28.88 -11.18
C ASP A 122 4.52 -30.13 -10.30
N ASP A 123 3.59 -30.13 -9.34
CA ASP A 123 3.24 -31.30 -8.54
C ASP A 123 2.00 -31.05 -7.68
N GLU A 124 1.56 -32.09 -6.98
CA GLU A 124 0.50 -32.03 -5.99
C GLU A 124 0.95 -32.51 -4.62
N ILE A 125 0.51 -31.81 -3.57
CA ILE A 125 0.53 -32.30 -2.20
C ILE A 125 -0.91 -32.45 -1.75
N ILE A 126 -1.33 -33.68 -1.43
CA ILE A 126 -2.68 -33.97 -0.93
C ILE A 126 -2.53 -34.57 0.46
N LEU A 127 -3.24 -33.98 1.43
CA LEU A 127 -3.25 -34.43 2.81
C LEU A 127 -4.59 -35.09 3.14
N THR A 128 -4.55 -36.36 3.55
CA THR A 128 -5.74 -37.16 3.76
C THR A 128 -5.78 -37.76 5.16
N CYS A 129 -6.90 -37.60 5.84
CA CYS A 129 -7.19 -38.18 7.14
C CYS A 129 -8.13 -39.38 6.97
N ASP A 130 -7.77 -40.54 7.55
CA ASP A 130 -8.59 -41.75 7.47
C ASP A 130 -8.84 -42.41 8.85
N PRO A 131 -9.82 -41.92 9.62
CA PRO A 131 -10.05 -42.43 10.96
C PRO A 131 -10.85 -43.75 11.00
N ASN A 132 -11.48 -44.16 9.89
CA ASN A 132 -12.43 -45.28 9.88
C ASN A 132 -12.37 -46.15 8.61
N GLY A 133 -11.28 -46.09 7.83
CA GLY A 133 -11.18 -46.70 6.50
C GLY A 133 -11.94 -45.94 5.40
N ILE A 134 -12.29 -44.68 5.65
CA ILE A 134 -12.87 -43.74 4.70
C ILE A 134 -11.95 -42.52 4.64
N PRO A 135 -11.12 -42.41 3.59
CA PRO A 135 -10.24 -41.27 3.39
C PRO A 135 -11.03 -39.97 3.22
N ILE A 136 -10.61 -38.93 3.93
CA ILE A 136 -11.14 -37.55 3.84
C ILE A 136 -9.97 -36.64 3.52
N GLU A 137 -10.03 -35.99 2.37
CA GLU A 137 -9.08 -34.92 2.02
C GLU A 137 -9.27 -33.75 2.98
N ILE A 138 -8.17 -33.38 3.63
CA ILE A 138 -8.12 -32.26 4.57
C ILE A 138 -7.72 -30.99 3.86
N ASP A 139 -6.74 -31.12 2.98
CA ASP A 139 -6.15 -30.01 2.25
C ASP A 139 -5.37 -30.50 1.04
N ARG A 140 -5.18 -29.62 0.05
CA ARG A 140 -4.34 -29.87 -1.10
C ARG A 140 -3.65 -28.61 -1.60
N VAL A 141 -2.54 -28.77 -2.32
CA VAL A 141 -1.94 -27.74 -3.16
C VAL A 141 -1.50 -28.41 -4.46
N GLU A 142 -1.86 -27.83 -5.60
CA GLU A 142 -1.50 -28.28 -6.95
C GLU A 142 -0.79 -27.11 -7.63
N TYR A 143 0.54 -27.08 -7.55
CA TYR A 143 1.36 -26.00 -8.08
C TYR A 143 1.80 -26.33 -9.52
N ASP A 144 1.98 -25.30 -10.35
CA ASP A 144 1.89 -25.42 -11.82
C ASP A 144 3.19 -25.12 -12.58
N GLY A 145 4.32 -24.93 -11.87
CA GLY A 145 5.62 -24.59 -12.46
C GLY A 145 5.58 -23.33 -13.32
N GLY A 146 4.69 -22.40 -12.98
CA GLY A 146 3.97 -21.66 -13.99
C GLY A 146 3.42 -20.30 -13.58
N PRO A 147 2.56 -19.70 -14.42
CA PRO A 147 2.12 -18.32 -14.28
C PRO A 147 1.25 -18.06 -13.04
N ASP A 148 0.71 -19.12 -12.41
CA ASP A 148 -0.19 -18.99 -11.27
C ASP A 148 0.54 -19.16 -9.93
N PHE A 149 1.39 -20.17 -9.75
CA PHE A 149 2.21 -20.36 -8.55
C PHE A 149 3.68 -19.91 -8.76
N PRO A 150 4.35 -19.33 -7.75
CA PRO A 150 5.76 -18.98 -7.87
C PRO A 150 6.63 -20.23 -8.07
N ASP A 151 7.62 -20.20 -8.96
CA ASP A 151 8.59 -21.31 -9.16
C ASP A 151 10.03 -20.87 -8.78
N PRO A 152 10.33 -20.70 -7.48
CA PRO A 152 11.67 -20.33 -7.01
C PRO A 152 12.70 -21.47 -7.13
N ASN A 153 13.98 -21.08 -7.19
CA ASN A 153 15.12 -21.97 -6.99
C ASN A 153 15.95 -21.47 -5.80
N GLY A 154 16.10 -22.28 -4.76
CA GLY A 154 16.73 -21.89 -3.50
C GLY A 154 15.85 -21.02 -2.59
N ALA A 155 14.54 -20.97 -2.86
CA ALA A 155 13.55 -20.40 -1.95
C ALA A 155 12.31 -21.30 -1.94
N SER A 156 11.58 -21.33 -0.83
CA SER A 156 10.26 -21.95 -0.75
C SER A 156 9.20 -21.05 -1.40
N MET A 157 8.12 -21.68 -1.86
CA MET A 157 6.83 -21.02 -2.03
C MET A 157 6.18 -20.90 -0.66
N CYS A 158 5.81 -19.69 -0.24
CA CYS A 158 5.07 -19.46 1.00
C CYS A 158 3.72 -18.81 0.72
N LEU A 159 2.68 -19.32 1.37
CA LEU A 159 1.33 -18.75 1.36
C LEU A 159 1.31 -17.47 2.19
N ASP A 160 0.61 -16.44 1.70
CA ASP A 160 0.39 -15.20 2.43
C ASP A 160 -0.27 -15.50 3.81
N PRO A 161 0.32 -15.05 4.94
CA PRO A 161 -0.25 -15.26 6.27
C PRO A 161 -1.68 -14.73 6.48
N THR A 162 -2.19 -13.87 5.58
CA THR A 162 -3.57 -13.38 5.58
C THR A 162 -4.56 -14.29 4.86
N LYS A 163 -4.07 -15.36 4.22
CA LYS A 163 -4.79 -16.27 3.31
C LYS A 163 -4.90 -17.69 3.86
N LEU A 164 -5.08 -17.80 5.19
CA LEU A 164 -5.12 -19.06 5.93
C LEU A 164 -6.55 -19.61 6.06
N ASN A 165 -7.18 -19.93 4.93
CA ASN A 165 -8.46 -20.65 4.91
C ASN A 165 -8.45 -21.84 3.93
N SER A 166 -9.50 -22.66 3.96
CA SER A 166 -9.60 -23.95 3.26
C SER A 166 -9.62 -23.91 1.73
N LEU A 167 -9.52 -22.74 1.10
CA LEU A 167 -9.54 -22.58 -0.37
C LEU A 167 -8.47 -21.62 -0.88
N ASP A 168 -7.89 -20.82 0.01
CA ASP A 168 -6.98 -19.75 -0.39
C ASP A 168 -5.61 -20.29 -0.78
N ASN A 169 -5.18 -21.41 -0.20
CA ASN A 169 -3.93 -22.10 -0.54
C ASN A 169 -4.00 -22.84 -1.89
N ASP A 170 -5.19 -23.05 -2.45
CA ASP A 170 -5.40 -23.54 -3.82
C ASP A 170 -5.23 -22.43 -4.89
N THR A 171 -5.08 -21.17 -4.47
CA THR A 171 -5.00 -20.01 -5.38
C THR A 171 -3.56 -19.50 -5.47
N GLY A 172 -2.87 -19.78 -6.58
CA GLY A 172 -1.45 -19.44 -6.75
C GLY A 172 -1.10 -17.96 -6.53
N SER A 173 -2.00 -17.02 -6.82
CA SER A 173 -1.78 -15.59 -6.56
C SER A 173 -1.72 -15.19 -5.07
N HIS A 174 -2.03 -16.11 -4.16
CA HIS A 174 -1.80 -15.97 -2.72
C HIS A 174 -0.44 -16.49 -2.26
N TRP A 175 0.36 -17.06 -3.16
CA TRP A 175 1.69 -17.58 -2.89
C TRP A 175 2.77 -16.65 -3.44
N CYS A 176 3.90 -16.59 -2.74
CA CYS A 176 5.08 -15.87 -3.17
C CYS A 176 6.34 -16.66 -2.83
N ALA A 177 7.47 -16.30 -3.46
CA ALA A 177 8.76 -16.85 -3.03
C ALA A 177 9.16 -16.23 -1.69
N SER A 178 9.61 -17.05 -0.74
CA SER A 178 10.13 -16.58 0.54
C SER A 178 11.40 -15.74 0.38
N ILE A 179 11.61 -14.82 1.31
CA ILE A 179 12.72 -13.88 1.33
C ILE A 179 13.60 -14.00 2.59
N SER A 180 13.10 -14.69 3.62
CA SER A 180 13.81 -14.92 4.88
C SER A 180 14.86 -16.02 4.73
N PRO A 181 16.15 -15.78 5.01
CA PRO A 181 17.18 -16.83 4.89
C PRO A 181 17.09 -17.83 6.04
N PHE A 182 17.29 -19.12 5.74
CA PHE A 182 17.43 -20.18 6.73
C PHE A 182 18.59 -21.13 6.40
N GLY A 183 18.96 -21.98 7.36
CA GLY A 183 19.89 -23.08 7.15
C GLY A 183 21.21 -22.67 6.50
N LEU A 184 21.53 -23.29 5.36
CA LEU A 184 22.75 -23.07 4.58
C LEU A 184 22.64 -21.96 3.51
N GLY A 185 21.56 -21.18 3.51
CA GLY A 185 21.41 -19.99 2.66
C GLY A 185 20.27 -20.03 1.65
N ASP A 186 19.45 -21.08 1.63
CA ASP A 186 18.14 -21.04 0.96
C ASP A 186 17.18 -20.12 1.73
N LEU A 187 16.10 -19.69 1.08
CA LEU A 187 15.09 -18.79 1.66
C LEU A 187 13.82 -19.56 2.01
N GLY A 188 13.22 -19.25 3.15
CA GLY A 188 12.08 -19.94 3.72
C GLY A 188 11.95 -19.70 5.22
N THR A 189 10.79 -20.06 5.76
CA THR A 189 10.40 -19.83 7.16
C THR A 189 10.05 -21.11 7.92
N PRO A 190 10.75 -22.26 7.73
CA PRO A 190 10.32 -23.54 8.31
C PRO A 190 10.16 -23.45 9.84
N GLY A 191 8.97 -23.82 10.30
CA GLY A 191 8.53 -23.80 11.69
C GLY A 191 8.10 -22.42 12.23
N ASN A 192 8.00 -21.40 11.38
CA ASN A 192 7.74 -20.01 11.75
C ASN A 192 6.66 -19.40 10.85
N PRO A 193 6.07 -18.24 11.22
CA PRO A 193 5.16 -17.54 10.32
C PRO A 193 5.81 -17.18 8.99
N ASN A 194 5.12 -17.50 7.90
CA ASN A 194 5.51 -17.17 6.53
C ASN A 194 5.83 -15.68 6.35
N ASP A 195 6.73 -15.41 5.42
CA ASP A 195 6.91 -14.07 4.88
C ASP A 195 5.58 -13.56 4.29
N ILE A 196 5.27 -12.28 4.49
CA ILE A 196 4.07 -11.68 3.90
C ILE A 196 4.29 -11.54 2.40
N CYS A 197 3.35 -12.05 1.61
CA CYS A 197 3.32 -11.86 0.15
C CYS A 197 2.92 -10.43 -0.21
N LEU A 198 3.78 -9.47 0.11
CA LEU A 198 3.66 -8.10 -0.36
C LEU A 198 4.12 -8.04 -1.82
N LEU A 199 3.16 -8.16 -2.74
CA LEU A 199 3.42 -7.80 -4.13
C LEU A 199 3.78 -6.30 -4.19
N PRO A 200 4.84 -5.92 -4.93
CA PRO A 200 5.23 -4.53 -5.04
C PRO A 200 4.14 -3.71 -5.73
N GLU A 201 3.60 -2.73 -5.02
CA GLU A 201 2.56 -1.83 -5.49
C GLU A 201 3.08 -0.40 -5.54
N LEU A 202 3.05 0.20 -6.73
CA LEU A 202 3.45 1.58 -6.96
C LEU A 202 2.26 2.53 -6.85
N SER A 203 2.48 3.68 -6.22
CA SER A 203 1.51 4.77 -6.07
C SER A 203 2.17 6.13 -6.26
N ILE A 204 1.39 7.17 -6.52
CA ILE A 204 1.82 8.57 -6.52
C ILE A 204 0.78 9.41 -5.77
N ASN A 205 1.20 10.42 -5.01
CA ASN A 205 0.28 11.24 -4.22
C ASN A 205 -0.29 12.43 -5.00
N ASP A 206 -1.30 13.06 -4.42
CA ASP A 206 -1.78 14.39 -4.84
C ASP A 206 -0.96 15.51 -4.19
N VAL A 207 -0.91 16.68 -4.84
CA VAL A 207 -0.25 17.89 -4.35
C VAL A 207 -1.22 19.07 -4.45
N ILE A 208 -1.22 19.94 -3.45
CA ILE A 208 -1.96 21.20 -3.47
C ILE A 208 -1.03 22.32 -2.98
N GLY A 209 -1.05 23.45 -3.66
CA GLY A 209 -0.24 24.61 -3.31
C GLY A 209 -0.65 25.84 -4.08
N ASN A 210 -0.05 26.97 -3.73
CA ASN A 210 -0.22 28.22 -4.47
C ASN A 210 0.75 28.26 -5.66
N GLU A 211 0.35 28.91 -6.76
CA GLU A 211 1.26 29.21 -7.87
C GLU A 211 2.29 30.29 -7.52
N GLY A 212 1.86 31.30 -6.74
CA GLY A 212 2.61 32.47 -6.36
C GLY A 212 2.50 33.60 -7.38
N ASN A 213 2.59 34.85 -6.92
CA ASN A 213 2.28 36.03 -7.75
C ASN A 213 3.36 36.40 -8.82
N SER A 214 4.45 35.63 -8.92
CA SER A 214 5.50 35.81 -9.94
C SER A 214 6.50 34.66 -9.93
N GLY A 215 7.17 34.45 -11.07
CA GLY A 215 8.30 33.51 -11.16
C GLY A 215 7.81 32.07 -11.21
N THR A 216 8.38 31.20 -10.37
CA THR A 216 8.03 29.77 -10.38
C THR A 216 8.00 29.18 -8.99
N THR A 217 7.00 28.36 -8.73
CA THR A 217 6.88 27.50 -7.54
C THR A 217 7.12 26.04 -7.93
N ILE A 218 7.55 25.21 -6.99
CA ILE A 218 7.78 23.77 -7.24
C ILE A 218 6.73 22.97 -6.49
N PHE A 219 6.00 22.13 -7.23
CA PHE A 219 5.15 21.09 -6.67
C PHE A 219 5.92 19.78 -6.69
N THR A 220 6.15 19.20 -5.51
CA THR A 220 6.89 17.95 -5.36
C THR A 220 5.92 16.79 -5.13
N PHE A 221 5.78 15.95 -6.14
CA PHE A 221 5.14 14.66 -6.06
C PHE A 221 6.09 13.62 -5.47
N THR A 222 5.55 12.61 -4.81
CA THR A 222 6.24 11.47 -4.23
C THR A 222 5.62 10.19 -4.79
N ALA A 223 6.38 9.49 -5.63
CA ALA A 223 6.04 8.13 -6.01
C ALA A 223 6.55 7.16 -4.92
N SER A 224 5.71 6.21 -4.52
CA SER A 224 5.95 5.30 -3.39
C SER A 224 5.68 3.85 -3.78
N ILE A 225 6.53 2.92 -3.35
CA ILE A 225 6.33 1.48 -3.43
C ILE A 225 6.10 0.89 -2.03
N ASN A 226 5.19 -0.08 -1.91
CA ASN A 226 4.82 -0.67 -0.60
C ASN A 226 5.87 -1.63 0.00
N THR A 227 6.88 -2.04 -0.78
CA THR A 227 7.96 -2.95 -0.35
C THR A 227 9.27 -2.63 -1.06
N THR A 228 10.40 -2.90 -0.41
CA THR A 228 11.72 -2.63 -0.99
C THR A 228 12.06 -3.66 -2.06
N LEU A 229 12.70 -3.23 -3.15
CA LEU A 229 13.20 -4.11 -4.20
C LEU A 229 14.73 -4.23 -4.15
N ASN A 230 15.24 -5.42 -4.49
CA ASN A 230 16.68 -5.67 -4.59
C ASN A 230 17.33 -5.02 -5.84
N ASN A 231 16.52 -4.61 -6.81
CA ASN A 231 16.93 -3.87 -8.00
C ASN A 231 16.19 -2.53 -8.05
N ALA A 232 16.77 -1.56 -8.75
CA ALA A 232 16.10 -0.28 -8.97
C ALA A 232 14.85 -0.47 -9.84
N LEU A 233 13.77 0.23 -9.49
CA LEU A 233 12.53 0.29 -10.26
C LEU A 233 12.49 1.58 -11.08
N THR A 234 12.52 1.45 -12.40
CA THR A 234 12.36 2.58 -13.32
C THR A 234 10.99 2.50 -14.00
N PHE A 235 10.25 3.61 -13.96
CA PHE A 235 8.97 3.82 -14.63
C PHE A 235 8.97 5.21 -15.29
N ASN A 236 7.96 5.52 -16.10
CA ASN A 236 7.83 6.83 -16.72
C ASN A 236 6.71 7.66 -16.09
N VAL A 237 6.86 8.97 -16.12
CA VAL A 237 5.82 9.93 -15.74
C VAL A 237 5.51 10.87 -16.90
N SER A 238 4.24 11.21 -17.06
CA SER A 238 3.76 12.24 -17.98
C SER A 238 2.75 13.13 -17.26
N THR A 239 2.69 14.41 -17.61
CA THR A 239 1.60 15.27 -17.15
C THR A 239 0.49 15.31 -18.19
N MET A 240 -0.75 15.46 -17.73
CA MET A 240 -1.92 15.66 -18.58
C MET A 240 -2.68 16.90 -18.11
N ASP A 241 -2.96 17.79 -19.06
CA ASP A 241 -3.70 19.04 -18.84
C ASP A 241 -5.09 18.75 -18.24
N GLY A 242 -5.51 19.64 -17.35
CA GLY A 242 -6.86 19.66 -16.78
C GLY A 242 -7.51 21.01 -17.03
N SER A 243 -7.89 21.72 -15.96
CA SER A 243 -8.19 23.15 -16.09
C SER A 243 -6.92 23.97 -16.24
N ALA A 244 -5.84 23.58 -15.55
CA ALA A 244 -4.50 24.10 -15.81
C ALA A 244 -3.90 23.38 -17.02
N SER A 245 -3.24 24.14 -17.91
CA SER A 245 -2.66 23.66 -19.16
C SER A 245 -1.27 24.25 -19.46
N VAL A 246 -0.45 23.47 -20.17
CA VAL A 246 0.84 23.97 -20.69
C VAL A 246 0.64 25.11 -21.71
N SER A 247 -0.51 25.15 -22.40
CA SER A 247 -0.81 26.20 -23.39
C SER A 247 -1.12 27.56 -22.77
N ASP A 248 -1.73 27.56 -21.59
CA ASP A 248 -2.05 28.78 -20.84
C ASP A 248 -0.88 29.22 -19.94
N ASN A 249 0.17 28.39 -19.90
CA ASN A 249 1.45 28.63 -19.23
C ASN A 249 1.41 28.41 -17.71
N ASP A 250 0.46 27.63 -17.20
CA ASP A 250 0.29 27.43 -15.75
C ASP A 250 1.39 26.54 -15.15
N TYR A 251 1.92 25.59 -15.94
CA TYR A 251 2.98 24.69 -15.50
C TYR A 251 3.86 24.19 -16.66
N VAL A 252 5.03 23.64 -16.31
CA VAL A 252 5.94 22.99 -17.27
C VAL A 252 5.63 21.49 -17.32
N GLY A 253 5.05 21.04 -18.43
CA GLY A 253 4.67 19.64 -18.62
C GLY A 253 5.84 18.66 -18.78
N LEU A 254 5.60 17.41 -18.38
CA LEU A 254 6.49 16.26 -18.60
C LEU A 254 5.91 15.33 -19.67
N ASP A 255 6.76 14.83 -20.56
CA ASP A 255 6.41 13.83 -21.57
C ASP A 255 7.29 12.59 -21.43
N SER A 256 6.71 11.52 -20.88
CA SER A 256 7.32 10.19 -20.73
C SER A 256 8.72 10.22 -20.10
N VAL A 257 8.89 10.99 -19.03
CA VAL A 257 10.17 11.16 -18.35
C VAL A 257 10.45 9.97 -17.44
N PRO A 258 11.62 9.30 -17.54
CA PRO A 258 11.94 8.17 -16.68
C PRO A 258 12.27 8.64 -15.25
N VAL A 259 11.68 7.99 -14.27
CA VAL A 259 11.86 8.19 -12.83
C VAL A 259 12.26 6.87 -12.20
N THR A 260 13.13 6.89 -11.18
CA THR A 260 13.68 5.67 -10.59
C THR A 260 13.60 5.70 -9.07
N ILE A 261 12.95 4.69 -8.48
CA ILE A 261 13.14 4.32 -7.08
C ILE A 261 14.37 3.41 -7.03
N ILE A 262 15.43 3.85 -6.37
CA ILE A 262 16.67 3.07 -6.28
C ILE A 262 16.47 1.82 -5.41
N ALA A 263 17.29 0.79 -5.64
CA ALA A 263 17.20 -0.47 -4.88
C ALA A 263 17.28 -0.22 -3.36
N GLY A 264 16.40 -0.86 -2.60
CA GLY A 264 16.30 -0.71 -1.15
C GLY A 264 15.55 0.52 -0.65
N GLU A 265 15.20 1.48 -1.50
CA GLU A 265 14.36 2.62 -1.14
C GLU A 265 12.88 2.35 -1.43
N LEU A 266 12.00 3.09 -0.75
CA LEU A 266 10.55 2.99 -0.92
C LEU A 266 9.95 4.15 -1.70
N THR A 267 10.69 5.23 -1.93
CA THR A 267 10.13 6.46 -2.50
C THR A 267 11.12 7.18 -3.40
N THR A 268 10.60 7.96 -4.35
CA THR A 268 11.34 8.99 -5.09
C THR A 268 10.44 10.20 -5.30
N THR A 269 11.05 11.38 -5.45
CA THR A 269 10.32 12.61 -5.71
C THR A 269 10.33 12.96 -7.20
N ILE A 270 9.28 13.65 -7.64
CA ILE A 270 9.14 14.23 -8.97
C ILE A 270 8.74 15.70 -8.78
N ASP A 271 9.59 16.61 -9.26
CA ASP A 271 9.33 18.04 -9.16
C ASP A 271 8.69 18.56 -10.46
N ILE A 272 7.57 19.26 -10.31
CA ILE A 272 6.90 19.99 -11.40
C ILE A 272 7.03 21.49 -11.13
N ILE A 273 7.39 22.24 -12.17
CA ILE A 273 7.48 23.70 -12.12
C ILE A 273 6.09 24.27 -12.41
N ILE A 274 5.55 25.03 -11.46
CA ILE A 274 4.34 25.84 -11.59
C ILE A 274 4.80 27.27 -11.90
N ASN A 275 4.24 27.89 -12.93
CA ASN A 275 4.58 29.26 -13.28
C ASN A 275 3.58 30.19 -12.59
N GLY A 276 4.10 31.15 -11.85
CA GLY A 276 3.27 32.11 -11.14
C GLY A 276 3.09 33.41 -11.91
N ASP A 277 1.89 33.98 -11.89
CA ASP A 277 1.60 35.30 -12.44
C ASP A 277 0.66 36.13 -11.54
N ILE A 278 -0.03 37.12 -12.07
CA ILE A 278 -0.90 38.04 -11.27
C ILE A 278 -2.34 38.06 -11.80
N ILE A 279 -2.69 37.11 -12.64
CA ILE A 279 -3.99 37.00 -13.29
C ILE A 279 -4.92 36.33 -12.29
N ASP A 280 -5.99 37.03 -11.92
CA ASP A 280 -7.02 36.44 -11.08
C ASP A 280 -7.75 35.31 -11.83
N GLU A 281 -7.41 34.08 -11.46
CA GLU A 281 -7.95 32.85 -12.03
C GLU A 281 -8.87 32.11 -11.03
N VAL A 282 -9.40 30.96 -11.41
CA VAL A 282 -10.04 30.05 -10.42
C VAL A 282 -9.02 29.00 -10.01
N ASP A 283 -9.21 28.32 -8.88
CA ASP A 283 -8.36 27.17 -8.57
C ASP A 283 -8.39 26.16 -9.73
N GLU A 284 -7.20 25.74 -10.14
CA GLU A 284 -7.02 24.88 -11.31
C GLU A 284 -6.34 23.56 -10.96
N SER A 285 -6.32 22.63 -11.91
CA SER A 285 -5.69 21.34 -11.71
C SER A 285 -5.18 20.73 -13.00
N PHE A 286 -4.13 19.93 -12.86
CA PHE A 286 -3.63 18.99 -13.86
C PHE A 286 -3.26 17.67 -13.17
N THR A 287 -2.94 16.64 -13.97
CA THR A 287 -2.59 15.32 -13.42
C THR A 287 -1.19 14.88 -13.85
N ILE A 288 -0.55 14.05 -13.03
CA ILE A 288 0.66 13.28 -13.36
C ILE A 288 0.30 11.80 -13.41
N GLU A 289 0.67 11.11 -14.50
CA GLU A 289 0.34 9.71 -14.74
C GLU A 289 1.59 8.83 -14.78
N LEU A 290 1.52 7.67 -14.13
CA LEU A 290 2.55 6.64 -14.14
C LEU A 290 2.37 5.72 -15.36
N SER A 291 3.46 5.41 -16.06
CA SER A 291 3.46 4.52 -17.22
C SER A 291 4.75 3.69 -17.32
N ASN A 292 4.78 2.71 -18.24
CA ASN A 292 5.94 1.84 -18.47
C ASN A 292 6.47 1.14 -17.20
N VAL A 293 5.58 0.76 -16.29
CA VAL A 293 5.94 0.00 -15.08
C VAL A 293 6.35 -1.43 -15.45
N PRO A 294 7.53 -1.93 -15.01
CA PRO A 294 7.98 -3.29 -15.29
C PRO A 294 7.04 -4.37 -14.76
N SER A 295 7.07 -5.54 -15.41
CA SER A 295 6.37 -6.74 -14.91
C SER A 295 6.84 -7.11 -13.50
N GLY A 296 5.92 -7.50 -12.62
CA GLY A 296 6.20 -7.83 -11.22
C GLY A 296 5.97 -6.67 -10.25
N VAL A 297 5.57 -5.50 -10.75
CA VAL A 297 5.06 -4.37 -9.96
C VAL A 297 3.67 -4.00 -10.45
N SER A 298 2.68 -3.98 -9.57
CA SER A 298 1.33 -3.49 -9.86
C SER A 298 1.23 -1.99 -9.56
N ILE A 299 0.29 -1.31 -10.21
CA ILE A 299 -0.05 0.08 -9.92
C ILE A 299 -1.25 0.07 -8.98
N LEU A 300 -1.07 0.54 -7.75
CA LEU A 300 -2.16 0.78 -6.80
C LEU A 300 -2.84 2.12 -7.08
N ASP A 301 -2.04 3.16 -7.30
CA ASP A 301 -2.51 4.47 -7.73
C ASP A 301 -1.60 5.05 -8.82
N GLY A 302 -2.14 5.16 -10.03
CA GLY A 302 -1.39 5.56 -11.21
C GLY A 302 -1.46 7.05 -11.52
N SER A 303 -2.24 7.82 -10.77
CA SER A 303 -2.55 9.21 -11.10
C SER A 303 -2.47 10.10 -9.86
N GLY A 304 -1.61 11.11 -9.89
CA GLY A 304 -1.56 12.17 -8.89
C GLY A 304 -2.18 13.45 -9.45
N THR A 305 -3.03 14.12 -8.67
CA THR A 305 -3.62 15.41 -9.01
C THR A 305 -2.81 16.54 -8.39
N ALA A 306 -2.41 17.52 -9.20
CA ALA A 306 -1.97 18.82 -8.71
C ALA A 306 -3.18 19.76 -8.67
N THR A 307 -3.42 20.42 -7.54
CA THR A 307 -4.32 21.57 -7.44
C THR A 307 -3.51 22.84 -7.24
N ILE A 308 -3.61 23.75 -8.20
CA ILE A 308 -3.02 25.08 -8.16
C ILE A 308 -4.08 26.00 -7.55
N ILE A 309 -3.81 26.48 -6.34
CA ILE A 309 -4.66 27.46 -5.65
C ILE A 309 -4.33 28.84 -6.22
N ASN A 310 -5.35 29.54 -6.69
CA ASN A 310 -5.22 30.95 -7.04
C ASN A 310 -4.94 31.75 -5.76
N ASP A 311 -3.74 32.32 -5.65
CA ASP A 311 -3.36 33.24 -4.59
C ASP A 311 -3.23 34.69 -5.05
N ASP A 312 -3.74 34.98 -6.24
CA ASP A 312 -3.90 36.32 -6.75
C ASP A 312 -5.10 37.03 -6.15
N THR A 313 -4.86 38.29 -5.81
CA THR A 313 -5.92 39.18 -5.37
C THR A 313 -6.67 39.74 -6.56
N THR A 314 -7.98 39.53 -6.58
CA THR A 314 -8.91 40.19 -7.50
C THR A 314 -8.76 41.71 -7.37
N CYS A 315 -8.21 42.38 -8.39
CA CYS A 315 -8.04 43.82 -8.31
C CYS A 315 -9.20 44.54 -9.03
N PRO A 316 -9.97 45.42 -8.36
CA PRO A 316 -11.06 46.09 -9.01
C PRO A 316 -10.53 47.03 -10.10
N SER A 317 -11.18 47.06 -11.26
CA SER A 317 -10.97 48.13 -12.23
C SER A 317 -11.58 49.42 -11.68
N MET A 318 -10.77 50.28 -11.07
CA MET A 318 -11.26 51.51 -10.44
C MET A 318 -11.01 52.73 -11.33
N TRP A 319 -12.09 53.45 -11.60
CA TRP A 319 -12.05 54.82 -12.13
C TRP A 319 -12.57 55.76 -11.05
N ILE A 320 -11.72 56.59 -10.47
CA ILE A 320 -12.12 57.50 -9.38
C ILE A 320 -12.53 58.86 -9.95
N LEU A 321 -13.82 59.05 -10.26
CA LEU A 321 -14.33 60.40 -10.54
C LEU A 321 -14.75 61.12 -9.25
N GLY A 322 -13.79 61.85 -8.68
CA GLY A 322 -14.01 62.95 -7.74
C GLY A 322 -14.35 62.54 -6.32
N GLY A 323 -14.49 63.56 -5.46
CA GLY A 323 -14.87 63.40 -4.06
C GLY A 323 -13.88 64.07 -3.11
N THR A 324 -14.26 64.08 -1.83
CA THR A 324 -13.44 64.66 -0.75
C THR A 324 -13.07 63.57 0.24
N VAL A 325 -11.77 63.32 0.44
CA VAL A 325 -11.27 62.33 1.40
C VAL A 325 -10.87 63.03 2.69
N ASN A 326 -11.47 62.63 3.81
CA ASN A 326 -11.28 63.24 5.14
C ASN A 326 -10.54 62.31 6.14
N GLY A 327 -10.04 61.17 5.70
CA GLY A 327 -9.42 60.15 6.55
C GLY A 327 -8.41 59.32 5.77
N THR A 328 -8.17 58.08 6.20
CA THR A 328 -7.31 57.15 5.46
C THR A 328 -8.08 56.48 4.34
N ALA A 329 -7.57 56.53 3.13
CA ALA A 329 -8.08 55.79 1.98
C ALA A 329 -6.92 55.11 1.25
N ASP A 330 -7.19 53.92 0.75
CA ASP A 330 -6.22 53.08 0.06
C ASP A 330 -6.89 52.56 -1.21
N TYR A 331 -6.28 52.81 -2.36
CA TYR A 331 -6.86 52.56 -3.68
C TYR A 331 -5.90 51.74 -4.54
N GLU A 332 -6.30 50.50 -4.77
CA GLU A 332 -5.55 49.49 -5.51
C GLU A 332 -6.26 49.17 -6.83
N THR A 333 -5.55 49.15 -7.96
CA THR A 333 -6.13 48.74 -9.24
C THR A 333 -5.13 48.11 -10.21
N SER A 334 -5.55 47.06 -10.92
CA SER A 334 -4.79 46.43 -12.01
C SER A 334 -4.77 47.26 -13.30
N GLY A 335 -5.44 48.42 -13.31
CA GLY A 335 -5.52 49.34 -14.44
C GLY A 335 -4.86 50.68 -14.16
N SER A 336 -5.57 51.74 -14.53
CA SER A 336 -5.13 53.13 -14.30
C SER A 336 -6.01 53.79 -13.25
N ILE A 337 -5.43 54.59 -12.37
CA ILE A 337 -6.20 55.52 -11.53
C ILE A 337 -6.26 56.86 -12.25
N ILE A 338 -7.47 57.36 -12.49
CA ILE A 338 -7.70 58.75 -12.92
C ILE A 338 -8.49 59.42 -11.81
N SER A 339 -7.99 60.52 -11.26
CA SER A 339 -8.57 61.15 -10.05
C SER A 339 -8.62 62.67 -10.12
N ASP A 340 -9.75 63.25 -9.70
CA ASP A 340 -9.94 64.67 -9.35
C ASP A 340 -10.33 64.87 -7.87
N GLN A 341 -9.88 63.97 -6.99
CA GLN A 341 -10.18 64.04 -5.55
C GLN A 341 -9.56 65.27 -4.85
N ILE A 342 -10.24 65.68 -3.78
CA ILE A 342 -9.75 66.64 -2.79
C ILE A 342 -9.38 65.88 -1.52
N ILE A 343 -8.09 65.83 -1.19
CA ILE A 343 -7.55 65.21 0.01
C ILE A 343 -7.49 66.27 1.11
N GLU A 344 -8.34 66.14 2.12
CA GLU A 344 -8.48 67.13 3.21
C GLU A 344 -7.32 67.05 4.22
N SER A 345 -7.15 68.11 5.02
CA SER A 345 -6.10 68.14 6.04
C SER A 345 -6.22 66.94 7.00
N ALA A 346 -5.09 66.32 7.33
CA ALA A 346 -4.96 65.10 8.13
C ALA A 346 -5.50 63.80 7.49
N ALA A 347 -5.92 63.83 6.22
CA ALA A 347 -6.16 62.62 5.44
C ALA A 347 -4.84 61.97 4.98
N THR A 348 -4.89 60.65 4.78
CA THR A 348 -3.80 59.86 4.20
C THR A 348 -4.41 59.09 3.03
N VAL A 349 -3.88 59.27 1.83
CA VAL A 349 -4.37 58.57 0.65
C VAL A 349 -3.22 57.86 -0.02
N ASP A 350 -3.40 56.58 -0.29
CA ASP A 350 -2.48 55.77 -1.08
C ASP A 350 -3.16 55.33 -2.38
N TYR A 351 -2.46 55.50 -3.50
CA TYR A 351 -2.87 55.09 -4.83
C TYR A 351 -1.85 54.11 -5.39
N ASP A 352 -2.23 52.88 -5.66
CA ASP A 352 -1.42 51.91 -6.40
C ASP A 352 -2.15 51.47 -7.67
N ALA A 353 -1.46 51.57 -8.81
CA ALA A 353 -2.01 51.25 -10.11
C ALA A 353 -0.99 50.50 -10.98
N ALA A 354 -1.38 49.38 -11.59
CA ALA A 354 -0.46 48.61 -12.43
C ALA A 354 -0.01 49.35 -13.72
N SER A 355 -0.78 50.34 -14.19
CA SER A 355 -0.51 51.04 -15.46
C SER A 355 -0.08 52.50 -15.29
N GLU A 356 -1.00 53.37 -14.86
CA GLU A 356 -0.73 54.81 -14.72
C GLU A 356 -1.65 55.48 -13.68
N ILE A 357 -1.15 56.55 -13.06
CA ILE A 357 -1.93 57.43 -12.18
C ILE A 357 -2.01 58.82 -12.83
N ILE A 358 -3.22 59.26 -13.15
CA ILE A 358 -3.53 60.56 -13.78
C ILE A 358 -4.28 61.43 -12.78
N LEU A 359 -3.62 62.49 -12.32
CA LEU A 359 -4.22 63.51 -11.45
C LEU A 359 -4.78 64.65 -12.32
N ASN A 360 -6.10 64.78 -12.34
CA ASN A 360 -6.80 65.80 -13.10
C ASN A 360 -6.56 67.21 -12.51
N PRO A 361 -6.78 68.30 -13.29
CA PRO A 361 -6.54 69.66 -12.82
C PRO A 361 -7.29 70.09 -11.55
N SER A 362 -8.38 69.39 -11.20
CA SER A 362 -9.17 69.64 -9.99
C SER A 362 -8.71 68.80 -8.79
N PHE A 363 -7.70 67.94 -8.95
CA PHE A 363 -7.09 67.20 -7.85
C PHE A 363 -6.39 68.18 -6.89
N GLU A 364 -6.68 68.06 -5.60
CA GLU A 364 -6.16 68.96 -4.58
C GLU A 364 -5.68 68.17 -3.36
N VAL A 365 -4.46 68.44 -2.91
CA VAL A 365 -3.88 67.89 -1.68
C VAL A 365 -3.76 69.03 -0.67
N LYS A 366 -4.62 69.06 0.36
CA LYS A 366 -4.60 70.15 1.34
C LYS A 366 -3.44 70.01 2.31
N ALA A 367 -2.91 71.15 2.76
CA ALA A 367 -1.78 71.20 3.68
C ALA A 367 -2.07 70.37 4.96
N GLY A 368 -1.11 69.50 5.31
CA GLY A 368 -1.23 68.60 6.45
C GLY A 368 -1.87 67.24 6.15
N SER A 369 -2.08 66.89 4.88
CA SER A 369 -2.39 65.52 4.44
C SER A 369 -1.14 64.77 3.97
N VAL A 370 -1.28 63.46 3.76
CA VAL A 370 -0.29 62.57 3.14
C VAL A 370 -0.91 61.98 1.88
N PHE A 371 -0.17 62.00 0.77
CA PHE A 371 -0.56 61.39 -0.50
C PHE A 371 0.63 60.60 -1.04
N GLU A 372 0.43 59.31 -1.24
CA GLU A 372 1.40 58.36 -1.80
C GLU A 372 0.83 57.76 -3.09
N ALA A 373 1.71 57.41 -4.02
CA ALA A 373 1.33 56.95 -5.34
C ALA A 373 2.38 55.98 -5.90
N PHE A 374 1.96 54.77 -6.26
CA PHE A 374 2.79 53.67 -6.72
C PHE A 374 2.33 53.17 -8.10
N ILE A 375 3.29 52.63 -8.87
CA ILE A 375 3.03 51.99 -10.18
C ILE A 375 3.68 50.61 -10.14
N ASP A 376 3.19 49.76 -9.26
CA ASP A 376 3.66 48.39 -9.10
C ASP A 376 2.53 47.36 -9.02
N GLY A 377 1.27 47.80 -8.91
CA GLY A 377 0.12 46.99 -9.27
C GLY A 377 -0.86 46.81 -8.13
N CYS A 378 -1.07 45.57 -7.72
CA CYS A 378 -1.86 45.25 -6.55
C CYS A 378 -0.99 44.38 -5.65
N ASN A 379 -1.08 44.58 -4.33
CA ASN A 379 -0.31 43.90 -3.28
C ASN A 379 1.08 44.44 -2.96
N ASN A 380 1.19 45.73 -2.67
CA ASN A 380 2.12 46.15 -1.63
C ASN A 380 1.34 46.76 -0.48
N GLY A 381 1.02 45.91 0.52
CA GLY A 381 0.53 46.40 1.81
C GLY A 381 1.51 47.41 2.41
N GLY A 382 1.29 48.70 2.14
CA GLY A 382 1.87 49.88 2.79
C GLY A 382 3.32 49.79 3.25
N GLY A 383 4.24 49.19 2.49
CA GLY A 383 5.53 48.79 3.06
C GLY A 383 6.65 48.45 2.08
N GLY A 384 6.97 49.33 1.11
CA GLY A 384 8.05 49.05 0.15
C GLY A 384 8.80 50.27 -0.40
N SER A 385 9.82 50.73 0.33
CA SER A 385 10.93 51.61 -0.07
C SER A 385 10.64 53.04 -0.60
N ASN A 386 10.98 54.01 0.26
CA ASN A 386 11.18 55.45 -0.04
C ASN A 386 12.11 55.75 -1.23
#